data_AF-A0AAD5YDH4-F1
#
_entry.id   AF-A0AAD5YDH4-F1
#
_cell.length_a   1.000
_cell.length_b   1.000
_cell.length_c   1.000
_cell.angle_alpha   90.00
_cell.angle_beta   90.00
_cell.angle_gamma   90.00
#
_symmetry.space_group_name_H-M   'P 1'
#
loop_
_entity.id
_entity.type
_entity.pdbx_description
1 polymer ?
#
loop_
_entity_poly.entity_id
_entity_poly.type
_entity_poly.pdbx_seq_one_letter_code
_entity_poly.pdbx_strand_id
1 'polypeptide(L)'
;MSSHRSSTRGTFSRSSSVKTKVGSASILQGDPQENELIDLSAVNSGPALEHERKTAPLFTRAAYIALGGRTTFPARGLLGAKLDDSGIQSWQAEPPKSEDSDSRLYNAPFSAVICGVQGSGKSHTAAVLLENMLIRKHDKIGTLRKPLSGLVLHFGEGGPSSLPSEAAWVGVPNDPTTKAPEIQVFVSKSSFSTMGKVYEKLGLKGLVVRPLLFTEAELDAQAFLTMMAIWSKEMTPLYVQVILSLLRELGEEFTYQAFLDRLRAKKRELQATQLNALKQRLDLLDAFVDKESTNRQKRYAPGRLTIIDLSDPFIDATSACSIFEILTRQFAREDVGTGKVLLVDEAHKYLQVASTNALSGLTKELSSLIRQQRHLAMRVLISTQGMLSALSRLNATHSQLTSFRADCHSFRSA
;
A
#
# COMPACT_ATOMS: atom_id res chain seq x y z
N MET A 1 77.69 14.59 46.76
CA MET A 1 76.91 15.81 47.08
C MET A 1 76.84 16.65 45.82
N SER A 2 75.61 16.92 45.36
CA SER A 2 75.08 18.05 44.53
C SER A 2 75.93 18.70 43.44
N SER A 3 75.42 19.16 42.29
CA SER A 3 74.12 19.09 41.59
C SER A 3 74.25 19.97 40.32
N HIS A 4 73.61 19.56 39.22
CA HIS A 4 72.93 20.32 38.14
C HIS A 4 72.92 21.87 38.15
N ARG A 5 72.78 22.64 37.05
CA ARG A 5 72.33 22.46 35.64
C ARG A 5 72.56 23.80 34.89
N SER A 6 72.70 23.80 33.55
CA SER A 6 72.16 24.80 32.57
C SER A 6 72.86 24.60 31.20
N SER A 7 72.18 24.17 30.14
CA SER A 7 71.31 24.90 29.19
C SER A 7 72.08 25.80 28.20
N THR A 8 72.21 25.37 26.94
CA THR A 8 72.48 26.24 25.77
C THR A 8 71.83 25.73 24.48
N ARG A 9 71.59 26.70 23.59
CA ARG A 9 70.68 26.78 22.43
C ARG A 9 71.09 25.96 21.20
N GLY A 10 70.11 25.74 20.30
CA GLY A 10 70.33 25.48 18.87
C GLY A 10 69.03 25.37 18.07
N THR A 11 68.69 26.41 17.31
CA THR A 11 67.58 26.51 16.33
C THR A 11 67.90 25.80 15.02
N PHE A 12 66.93 25.15 14.36
CA PHE A 12 66.96 24.87 12.91
C PHE A 12 65.56 24.81 12.28
N SER A 13 65.47 25.31 11.05
CA SER A 13 64.29 25.65 10.25
C SER A 13 63.80 24.53 9.31
N ARG A 14 62.54 24.68 8.88
CA ARG A 14 61.71 23.84 7.99
C ARG A 14 62.27 23.63 6.57
N SER A 15 62.02 22.45 6.00
CA SER A 15 61.40 22.31 4.66
C SER A 15 60.67 20.96 4.51
N SER A 16 59.71 20.93 3.60
CA SER A 16 58.46 20.14 3.58
C SER A 16 58.48 18.90 2.69
N SER A 17 57.85 17.81 3.14
CA SER A 17 57.45 16.64 2.34
C SER A 17 55.96 16.70 1.98
N VAL A 18 55.64 16.66 0.68
CA VAL A 18 54.28 16.57 0.15
C VAL A 18 53.88 15.10 0.02
N LYS A 19 52.85 14.67 0.76
CA LYS A 19 52.03 13.48 0.46
C LYS A 19 50.58 13.92 0.38
N THR A 20 50.00 13.74 -0.79
CA THR A 20 48.63 14.13 -1.16
C THR A 20 47.61 13.29 -0.37
N LYS A 21 46.87 13.93 0.53
CA LYS A 21 45.74 13.36 1.26
C LYS A 21 44.47 13.79 0.53
N VAL A 22 43.77 12.87 -0.11
CA VAL A 22 42.43 13.13 -0.67
C VAL A 22 41.48 13.27 0.51
N GLY A 23 40.90 14.47 0.66
CA GLY A 23 40.14 14.89 1.82
C GLY A 23 38.80 14.18 1.95
N SER A 24 38.65 13.43 3.04
CA SER A 24 37.37 13.06 3.64
C SER A 24 37.05 14.09 4.73
N ALA A 25 36.17 15.06 4.44
CA ALA A 25 35.38 15.80 5.45
C ALA A 25 34.68 16.99 4.78
N SER A 26 33.37 16.91 4.58
CA SER A 26 32.46 18.07 4.69
C SER A 26 31.00 17.65 4.40
N ILE A 27 30.49 16.64 5.10
CA ILE A 27 29.05 16.35 5.12
C ILE A 27 28.74 16.04 6.58
N LEU A 28 27.61 16.56 7.09
CA LEU A 28 27.12 16.55 8.48
C LEU A 28 27.35 17.87 9.24
N GLN A 29 26.57 18.90 8.87
CA GLN A 29 26.11 19.87 9.88
C GLN A 29 25.02 19.20 10.71
N GLY A 30 25.41 18.60 11.84
CA GLY A 30 24.55 17.93 12.81
C GLY A 30 25.26 17.85 14.16
N ASP A 31 24.53 17.53 15.23
CA ASP A 31 25.07 17.44 16.58
C ASP A 31 26.29 16.47 16.61
N PRO A 32 27.49 16.92 17.04
CA PRO A 32 28.67 16.08 17.09
C PRO A 32 28.48 14.78 17.88
N GLN A 33 27.61 14.79 18.89
CA GLN A 33 27.30 13.61 19.71
C GLN A 33 26.41 12.61 18.96
N GLU A 34 25.52 13.09 18.10
CA GLU A 34 24.66 12.27 17.25
C GLU A 34 25.49 11.59 16.14
N ASN A 35 26.45 12.31 15.57
CA ASN A 35 27.36 11.78 14.54
C ASN A 35 28.35 10.75 15.09
N GLU A 36 28.68 10.79 16.38
CA GLU A 36 29.52 9.77 17.05
C GLU A 36 28.76 8.45 17.26
N LEU A 37 27.42 8.52 17.40
CA LEU A 37 26.53 7.34 17.45
C LEU A 37 26.22 6.79 16.04
N ILE A 38 26.28 7.63 15.01
CA ILE A 38 26.14 7.27 13.59
C ILE A 38 27.52 6.90 13.03
N ASP A 39 28.19 5.93 13.65
CA ASP A 39 29.48 5.45 13.15
C ASP A 39 29.28 4.61 11.87
N LEU A 40 29.31 5.28 10.71
CA LEU A 40 29.33 4.65 9.39
C LEU A 40 30.66 3.94 9.08
N SER A 41 31.70 4.13 9.91
CA SER A 41 33.03 3.57 9.71
C SER A 41 33.24 2.20 10.38
N ALA A 42 32.39 1.84 11.35
CA ALA A 42 32.46 0.55 12.06
C ALA A 42 31.56 -0.56 11.50
N VAL A 43 31.08 -0.47 10.26
CA VAL A 43 30.23 -1.52 9.68
C VAL A 43 31.09 -2.57 8.97
N ASN A 44 31.56 -3.56 9.73
CA ASN A 44 32.21 -4.77 9.24
C ASN A 44 31.41 -5.39 8.06
N SER A 45 32.09 -5.69 6.96
CA SER A 45 31.55 -6.24 5.73
C SER A 45 31.15 -7.72 5.88
N GLY A 46 30.05 -7.97 6.61
CA GLY A 46 29.41 -9.28 6.67
C GLY A 46 28.34 -9.46 5.58
N PRO A 47 28.14 -10.68 5.03
CA PRO A 47 27.12 -10.95 4.00
C PRO A 47 25.68 -10.68 4.49
N ALA A 48 25.43 -10.77 5.80
CA ALA A 48 24.14 -10.42 6.41
C ALA A 48 23.84 -8.91 6.33
N LEU A 49 24.84 -8.06 6.61
CA LEU A 49 24.74 -6.61 6.52
C LEU A 49 24.59 -6.12 5.08
N GLU A 50 25.20 -6.82 4.12
CA GLU A 50 25.02 -6.51 2.70
C GLU A 50 23.59 -6.81 2.21
N HIS A 51 23.01 -7.92 2.68
CA HIS A 51 21.61 -8.24 2.42
C HIS A 51 20.67 -7.21 3.06
N GLU A 52 20.89 -6.85 4.33
CA GLU A 52 20.10 -5.81 5.02
C GLU A 52 20.13 -4.48 4.28
N ARG A 53 21.31 -4.04 3.83
CA ARG A 53 21.50 -2.82 3.02
C ARG A 53 20.72 -2.86 1.71
N LYS A 54 20.76 -3.98 0.98
CA LYS A 54 20.01 -4.15 -0.28
C LYS A 54 18.48 -4.16 -0.06
N THR A 55 18.04 -4.58 1.13
CA THR A 55 16.62 -4.64 1.51
C THR A 55 16.13 -3.44 2.31
N ALA A 56 16.92 -2.37 2.43
CA ALA A 56 16.55 -1.18 3.16
C ALA A 56 15.28 -0.56 2.55
N PRO A 57 14.18 -0.42 3.33
CA PRO A 57 12.91 0.09 2.82
C PRO A 57 13.03 1.54 2.39
N LEU A 58 13.80 2.36 3.10
CA LEU A 58 14.02 3.77 2.81
C LEU A 58 15.49 4.10 3.01
N PHE A 59 16.04 4.88 2.09
CA PHE A 59 17.42 5.34 2.15
C PHE A 59 17.55 6.73 1.53
N THR A 60 18.50 7.52 2.04
CA THR A 60 18.78 8.87 1.55
C THR A 60 19.66 8.82 0.29
N ARG A 61 19.73 9.95 -0.42
CA ARG A 61 20.61 10.09 -1.59
C ARG A 61 22.09 9.87 -1.23
N ALA A 62 22.53 10.34 -0.06
CA ALA A 62 23.89 10.13 0.42
C ALA A 62 24.21 8.65 0.62
N ALA A 63 23.31 7.89 1.27
CA ALA A 63 23.44 6.45 1.44
C ALA A 63 23.45 5.71 0.10
N TYR A 64 22.63 6.14 -0.86
CA TYR A 64 22.62 5.59 -2.22
C TYR A 64 23.97 5.73 -2.91
N ILE A 65 24.60 6.91 -2.85
CA ILE A 65 25.92 7.14 -3.46
C ILE A 65 26.99 6.29 -2.76
N ALA A 66 26.99 6.27 -1.42
CA ALA A 66 27.97 5.54 -0.62
C ALA A 66 27.94 4.02 -0.84
N LEU A 67 26.76 3.46 -1.14
CA LEU A 67 26.55 2.02 -1.28
C LEU A 67 26.67 1.51 -2.74
N GLY A 68 27.14 2.32 -3.68
CA GLY A 68 27.35 1.91 -5.09
C GLY A 68 26.18 2.24 -6.03
N GLY A 69 25.17 2.97 -5.57
CA GLY A 69 24.14 3.57 -6.43
C GLY A 69 23.35 2.55 -7.25
N ARG A 70 23.40 2.69 -8.59
CA ARG A 70 22.57 1.93 -9.54
C ARG A 70 22.86 0.42 -9.51
N THR A 71 24.08 0.01 -9.17
CA THR A 71 24.46 -1.41 -9.14
C THR A 71 23.85 -2.13 -7.95
N THR A 72 23.75 -1.44 -6.81
CA THR A 72 23.21 -1.98 -5.56
C THR A 72 21.68 -1.83 -5.48
N PHE A 73 21.13 -0.75 -6.04
CA PHE A 73 19.70 -0.43 -6.01
C PHE A 73 19.13 -0.21 -7.43
N PRO A 74 18.94 -1.30 -8.21
CA PRO A 74 18.44 -1.20 -9.57
C PRO A 74 16.96 -0.79 -9.64
N ALA A 75 16.15 -1.26 -8.68
CA ALA A 75 14.76 -0.87 -8.50
C ALA A 75 14.67 0.13 -7.33
N ARG A 76 14.29 1.36 -7.64
CA ARG A 76 14.10 2.43 -6.66
C ARG A 76 13.01 3.38 -7.13
N GLY A 77 12.27 3.95 -6.19
CA GLY A 77 11.36 5.06 -6.43
C GLY A 77 11.87 6.33 -5.78
N LEU A 78 11.52 7.50 -6.32
CA LEU A 78 11.80 8.80 -5.71
C LEU A 78 10.55 9.31 -4.99
N LEU A 79 10.71 9.70 -3.73
CA LEU A 79 9.80 10.63 -3.06
C LEU A 79 10.23 12.03 -3.50
N GLY A 80 9.41 12.73 -4.27
CA GLY A 80 9.74 14.06 -4.78
C GLY A 80 9.76 15.12 -3.68
N ALA A 81 9.86 16.40 -4.08
CA ALA A 81 9.66 17.56 -3.20
C ALA A 81 8.74 18.56 -3.90
N LYS A 82 7.96 19.35 -3.11
CA LYS A 82 7.13 20.43 -3.66
C LYS A 82 8.05 21.54 -4.20
N LEU A 83 7.82 21.98 -5.43
CA LEU A 83 8.31 23.27 -5.91
C LEU A 83 7.26 24.31 -5.49
N ASP A 84 7.67 25.33 -4.73
CA ASP A 84 6.75 26.39 -4.29
C ASP A 84 6.08 27.07 -5.49
N ASP A 85 4.81 27.47 -5.31
CA ASP A 85 3.94 28.07 -6.34
C ASP A 85 4.42 29.46 -6.83
N SER A 86 5.55 29.96 -6.32
CA SER A 86 6.23 31.18 -6.78
C SER A 86 7.00 31.01 -8.10
N GLY A 87 6.94 29.84 -8.75
CA GLY A 87 7.76 29.51 -9.92
C GLY A 87 7.02 29.06 -11.19
N ILE A 88 5.71 29.27 -11.34
CA ILE A 88 4.98 28.84 -12.56
C ILE A 88 5.42 29.63 -13.83
N GLN A 89 6.23 30.69 -13.69
CA GLN A 89 6.78 31.46 -14.81
C GLN A 89 8.19 31.06 -15.28
N SER A 90 8.88 30.11 -14.66
CA SER A 90 10.25 29.77 -15.08
C SER A 90 10.41 28.28 -15.38
N TRP A 91 9.78 27.84 -16.47
CA TRP A 91 10.05 26.56 -17.14
C TRP A 91 11.49 26.45 -17.71
N GLN A 92 12.35 27.43 -17.44
CA GLN A 92 13.77 27.51 -17.79
C GLN A 92 14.69 27.72 -16.57
N ALA A 93 14.18 27.69 -15.33
CA ALA A 93 15.06 27.81 -14.17
C ALA A 93 15.85 26.51 -13.94
N GLU A 94 17.17 26.63 -13.77
CA GLU A 94 18.04 25.52 -13.37
C GLU A 94 17.46 24.82 -12.12
N PRO A 95 17.56 23.48 -12.03
CA PRO A 95 17.13 22.76 -10.83
C PRO A 95 17.82 23.38 -9.61
N PRO A 96 17.12 23.51 -8.46
CA PRO A 96 17.71 24.07 -7.26
C PRO A 96 19.01 23.33 -6.94
N LYS A 97 20.13 24.08 -6.86
CA LYS A 97 21.47 23.60 -6.51
C LYS A 97 21.59 23.24 -5.01
N SER A 98 20.52 22.78 -4.38
CA SER A 98 20.61 22.20 -3.04
C SER A 98 20.99 20.73 -3.18
N GLU A 99 22.28 20.43 -3.01
CA GLU A 99 22.77 19.05 -2.87
C GLU A 99 22.13 18.33 -1.66
N ASP A 100 21.42 19.07 -0.80
CA ASP A 100 20.75 18.64 0.43
C ASP A 100 19.23 18.33 0.29
N SER A 101 18.66 18.26 -0.92
CA SER A 101 17.27 17.77 -1.02
C SER A 101 17.23 16.27 -0.76
N ASP A 102 16.82 15.90 0.46
CA ASP A 102 16.70 14.55 1.03
C ASP A 102 15.78 13.65 0.19
N SER A 103 16.28 13.22 -0.97
CA SER A 103 15.55 12.37 -1.92
C SER A 103 15.48 10.97 -1.31
N ARG A 104 14.38 10.71 -0.62
CA ARG A 104 14.11 9.40 -0.04
C ARG A 104 13.81 8.42 -1.16
N LEU A 105 14.71 7.46 -1.31
CA LEU A 105 14.61 6.37 -2.24
C LEU A 105 14.12 5.14 -1.48
N TYR A 106 13.25 4.35 -2.09
CA TYR A 106 12.76 3.13 -1.45
C TYR A 106 12.97 1.90 -2.34
N ASN A 107 13.33 0.80 -1.70
CA ASN A 107 13.48 -0.53 -2.28
C ASN A 107 12.96 -1.57 -1.26
N ALA A 108 12.52 -2.75 -1.68
CA ALA A 108 12.01 -3.82 -0.81
C ALA A 108 10.58 -3.61 -0.21
N PRO A 109 9.98 -4.66 0.42
CA PRO A 109 8.67 -4.59 1.05
C PRO A 109 8.66 -3.71 2.31
N PHE A 110 7.69 -2.80 2.40
CA PHE A 110 7.49 -1.90 3.53
C PHE A 110 6.00 -1.61 3.73
N SER A 111 5.66 -1.16 4.92
CA SER A 111 4.32 -0.64 5.21
C SER A 111 4.43 0.82 5.62
N ALA A 112 3.52 1.63 5.11
CA ALA A 112 3.53 3.07 5.32
C ALA A 112 2.15 3.63 5.61
N VAL A 113 2.12 4.61 6.51
CA VAL A 113 0.91 5.40 6.79
C VAL A 113 1.13 6.79 6.22
N ILE A 114 0.20 7.24 5.39
CA ILE A 114 0.15 8.55 4.76
C ILE A 114 -0.98 9.33 5.44
N CYS A 115 -0.61 10.29 6.28
CA CYS A 115 -1.58 11.05 7.06
C CYS A 115 -1.48 12.56 6.80
N GLY A 116 -2.64 13.23 6.80
CA GLY A 116 -2.76 14.67 6.61
C GLY A 116 -4.21 15.12 6.45
N VAL A 117 -4.46 16.42 6.56
CA VAL A 117 -5.80 17.01 6.38
C VAL A 117 -6.28 16.87 4.93
N GLN A 118 -7.58 17.05 4.67
CA GLN A 118 -8.08 17.08 3.30
C GLN A 118 -7.32 18.16 2.49
N GLY A 119 -6.92 17.82 1.26
CA GLY A 119 -6.11 18.70 0.41
C GLY A 119 -4.61 18.73 0.71
N SER A 120 -4.10 18.01 1.72
CA SER A 120 -2.67 18.03 2.07
C SER A 120 -1.74 17.23 1.13
N GLY A 121 -2.25 16.71 0.00
CA GLY A 121 -1.47 15.90 -0.94
C GLY A 121 -1.31 14.42 -0.57
N LYS A 122 -2.15 13.86 0.30
CA LYS A 122 -2.13 12.43 0.67
C LYS A 122 -2.28 11.50 -0.54
N SER A 123 -3.37 11.65 -1.28
CA SER A 123 -3.70 10.80 -2.43
C SER A 123 -2.65 10.95 -3.53
N HIS A 124 -2.10 12.15 -3.66
CA HIS A 124 -0.99 12.43 -4.56
C HIS A 124 0.30 11.70 -4.13
N THR A 125 0.63 11.71 -2.84
CA THR A 125 1.76 10.92 -2.30
C THR A 125 1.55 9.42 -2.50
N ALA A 126 0.32 8.93 -2.31
CA ALA A 126 -0.03 7.53 -2.57
C ALA A 126 0.12 7.17 -4.05
N ALA A 127 -0.31 8.05 -4.97
CA ALA A 127 -0.15 7.87 -6.40
C ALA A 127 1.33 7.80 -6.81
N VAL A 128 2.18 8.69 -6.31
CA VAL A 128 3.64 8.64 -6.58
C VAL A 128 4.28 7.35 -6.04
N LEU A 129 3.83 6.85 -4.87
CA LEU A 129 4.26 5.55 -4.39
C LEU A 129 3.80 4.42 -5.34
N LEU A 130 2.57 4.46 -5.84
CA LEU A 130 2.07 3.47 -6.80
C LEU A 130 2.80 3.53 -8.15
N GLU A 131 3.06 4.72 -8.70
CA GLU A 131 3.81 4.94 -9.95
C GLU A 131 5.15 4.23 -9.92
N ASN A 132 5.92 4.49 -8.87
CA ASN A 132 7.23 3.89 -8.62
C ASN A 132 7.18 2.34 -8.48
N MET A 133 6.01 1.76 -8.16
CA MET A 133 5.81 0.31 -8.02
C MET A 133 5.22 -0.38 -9.26
N LEU A 134 4.66 0.38 -10.20
CA LEU A 134 3.88 -0.14 -11.33
C LEU A 134 4.48 0.23 -12.69
N ILE A 135 5.08 1.42 -12.82
CA ILE A 135 5.65 1.90 -14.08
C ILE A 135 6.98 1.20 -14.36
N ARG A 136 7.10 0.59 -15.54
CA ARG A 136 8.30 -0.14 -15.96
C ARG A 136 9.29 0.79 -16.67
N LYS A 137 10.58 0.47 -16.54
CA LYS A 137 11.67 0.98 -17.40
C LYS A 137 11.71 2.51 -17.56
N HIS A 138 11.64 3.24 -16.46
CA HIS A 138 11.83 4.69 -16.48
C HIS A 138 13.25 5.04 -15.99
N ASP A 139 14.21 5.09 -16.92
CA ASP A 139 15.65 5.14 -16.61
C ASP A 139 16.08 6.34 -15.75
N LYS A 140 15.29 7.43 -15.74
CA LYS A 140 15.53 8.59 -14.87
C LYS A 140 15.30 8.26 -13.38
N ILE A 141 14.35 7.37 -13.06
CA ILE A 141 13.92 7.08 -11.68
C ILE A 141 14.46 5.71 -11.21
N GLY A 142 14.60 4.76 -12.12
CA GLY A 142 15.12 3.41 -11.84
C GLY A 142 14.55 2.38 -12.82
N THR A 143 15.19 1.22 -12.93
CA THR A 143 14.73 0.17 -13.85
C THR A 143 13.97 -0.89 -13.07
N LEU A 144 12.65 -0.72 -12.96
CA LEU A 144 11.76 -1.74 -12.39
C LEU A 144 11.61 -2.91 -13.38
N ARG A 145 12.32 -4.02 -13.11
CA ARG A 145 12.32 -5.21 -13.97
C ARG A 145 11.00 -5.98 -13.93
N LYS A 146 10.43 -6.12 -12.73
CA LYS A 146 9.13 -6.76 -12.48
C LYS A 146 8.22 -5.76 -11.78
N PRO A 147 7.18 -5.22 -12.46
CA PRO A 147 6.22 -4.38 -11.78
C PRO A 147 5.41 -5.19 -10.78
N LEU A 148 4.94 -4.54 -9.72
CA LEU A 148 4.09 -5.18 -8.72
C LEU A 148 2.66 -5.37 -9.27
N SER A 149 1.88 -6.22 -8.61
CA SER A 149 0.42 -6.17 -8.72
C SER A 149 -0.11 -5.20 -7.67
N GLY A 150 -0.97 -4.26 -8.06
CA GLY A 150 -1.57 -3.29 -7.15
C GLY A 150 -3.03 -3.62 -6.84
N LEU A 151 -3.42 -3.45 -5.58
CA LEU A 151 -4.80 -3.44 -5.11
C LEU A 151 -5.06 -2.14 -4.35
N VAL A 152 -6.08 -1.38 -4.75
CA VAL A 152 -6.54 -0.17 -4.06
C VAL A 152 -7.94 -0.41 -3.53
N LEU A 153 -8.15 -0.11 -2.25
CA LEU A 153 -9.44 -0.16 -1.59
C LEU A 153 -9.89 1.27 -1.34
N HIS A 154 -10.94 1.71 -2.04
CA HIS A 154 -11.44 3.07 -1.97
C HIS A 154 -12.93 3.08 -1.62
N PHE A 155 -13.28 3.89 -0.63
CA PHE A 155 -14.65 4.12 -0.20
C PHE A 155 -14.91 5.63 -0.11
N GLY A 156 -15.75 6.14 -1.01
CA GLY A 156 -16.08 7.55 -1.13
C GLY A 156 -17.58 7.81 -0.99
N GLU A 157 -17.97 9.07 -1.21
CA GLU A 157 -19.37 9.43 -1.36
C GLU A 157 -19.84 8.99 -2.74
N GLY A 158 -20.90 8.18 -2.81
CA GLY A 158 -21.47 7.72 -4.07
C GLY A 158 -22.43 8.72 -4.70
N GLY A 159 -22.58 8.64 -6.03
CA GLY A 159 -23.51 9.48 -6.80
C GLY A 159 -22.94 10.02 -8.12
N PRO A 160 -23.74 10.78 -8.89
CA PRO A 160 -23.29 11.34 -10.18
C PRO A 160 -22.18 12.39 -10.07
N SER A 161 -22.05 13.03 -8.91
CA SER A 161 -21.00 13.99 -8.58
C SER A 161 -19.75 13.34 -7.98
N SER A 162 -19.72 12.01 -7.84
CA SER A 162 -18.54 11.29 -7.35
C SER A 162 -17.36 11.52 -8.28
N LEU A 163 -16.18 11.63 -7.66
CA LEU A 163 -14.91 11.71 -8.35
C LEU A 163 -14.31 10.29 -8.46
N PRO A 164 -13.54 10.00 -9.51
CA PRO A 164 -12.80 8.75 -9.58
C PRO A 164 -11.78 8.68 -8.45
N SER A 165 -11.38 7.46 -8.06
CA SER A 165 -10.28 7.26 -7.13
C SER A 165 -9.03 7.94 -7.68
N GLU A 166 -8.35 8.72 -6.84
CA GLU A 166 -7.13 9.44 -7.21
C GLU A 166 -6.01 8.48 -7.66
N ALA A 167 -6.04 7.23 -7.21
CA ALA A 167 -5.10 6.20 -7.65
C ALA A 167 -5.23 5.86 -9.15
N ALA A 168 -6.38 6.16 -9.78
CA ALA A 168 -6.56 5.94 -11.21
C ALA A 168 -5.72 6.90 -12.07
N TRP A 169 -5.31 8.05 -11.54
CA TRP A 169 -4.45 9.00 -12.25
C TRP A 169 -3.05 8.47 -12.53
N VAL A 170 -2.62 7.40 -11.84
CA VAL A 170 -1.38 6.66 -12.17
C VAL A 170 -1.40 6.13 -13.62
N GLY A 171 -2.59 6.00 -14.21
CA GLY A 171 -2.77 5.60 -15.62
C GLY A 171 -2.65 6.73 -16.63
N VAL A 172 -2.55 7.99 -16.19
CA VAL A 172 -2.41 9.18 -17.05
C VAL A 172 -0.93 9.56 -17.09
N PRO A 173 -0.16 9.12 -18.11
CA PRO A 173 1.25 9.47 -18.21
C PRO A 173 1.41 10.95 -18.59
N ASN A 174 2.35 11.65 -17.94
CA ASN A 174 2.74 12.99 -18.37
C ASN A 174 3.76 12.95 -19.52
N ASP A 175 4.62 11.93 -19.55
CA ASP A 175 5.57 11.67 -20.64
C ASP A 175 4.98 10.65 -21.66
N PRO A 176 4.87 10.99 -22.96
CA PRO A 176 4.39 10.09 -24.01
C PRO A 176 5.19 8.78 -24.16
N THR A 177 6.43 8.75 -23.66
CA THR A 177 7.30 7.57 -23.73
C THR A 177 7.03 6.56 -22.60
N THR A 178 6.29 6.97 -21.56
CA THR A 178 5.98 6.14 -20.40
C THR A 178 4.81 5.21 -20.69
N LYS A 179 5.03 3.91 -20.49
CA LYS A 179 3.95 2.92 -20.59
C LYS A 179 3.14 2.90 -19.29
N ALA A 180 1.91 3.45 -19.36
CA ALA A 180 0.95 3.39 -18.28
C ALA A 180 0.61 1.94 -17.85
N PRO A 181 0.31 1.70 -16.57
CA PRO A 181 -0.15 0.39 -16.10
C PRO A 181 -1.57 0.08 -16.62
N GLU A 182 -1.90 -1.21 -16.66
CA GLU A 182 -3.28 -1.64 -16.89
C GLU A 182 -4.11 -1.32 -15.65
N ILE A 183 -5.26 -0.66 -15.78
CA ILE A 183 -6.12 -0.31 -14.64
C ILE A 183 -7.44 -1.09 -14.77
N GLN A 184 -7.78 -1.86 -13.73
CA GLN A 184 -9.08 -2.50 -13.63
C GLN A 184 -9.83 -1.94 -12.43
N VAL A 185 -10.96 -1.30 -12.69
CA VAL A 185 -11.81 -0.72 -11.65
C VAL A 185 -13.00 -1.65 -11.44
N PHE A 186 -13.17 -2.15 -10.23
CA PHE A 186 -14.35 -2.90 -9.82
C PHE A 186 -15.23 -2.02 -8.96
N VAL A 187 -16.49 -1.90 -9.36
CA VAL A 187 -17.50 -1.09 -8.69
C VAL A 187 -18.69 -1.96 -8.31
N SER A 188 -19.49 -1.53 -7.34
CA SER A 188 -20.74 -2.23 -7.02
C SER A 188 -21.64 -2.33 -8.26
N LYS A 189 -22.39 -3.44 -8.36
CA LYS A 189 -23.34 -3.66 -9.47
C LYS A 189 -24.40 -2.55 -9.55
N SER A 190 -24.85 -2.04 -8.41
CA SER A 190 -25.83 -0.95 -8.27
C SER A 190 -25.31 0.40 -8.79
N SER A 191 -24.01 0.68 -8.67
CA SER A 191 -23.42 1.95 -9.13
C SER A 191 -22.61 1.83 -10.42
N PHE A 192 -22.67 0.68 -11.11
CA PHE A 192 -21.88 0.41 -12.30
C PHE A 192 -22.06 1.45 -13.42
N SER A 193 -23.30 1.82 -13.74
CA SER A 193 -23.59 2.81 -14.80
C SER A 193 -23.07 4.20 -14.45
N THR A 194 -23.24 4.63 -13.19
CA THR A 194 -22.80 5.94 -12.71
C THR A 194 -21.28 6.02 -12.67
N MET A 195 -20.63 5.06 -12.00
CA MET A 195 -19.17 5.06 -11.87
C MET A 195 -18.48 4.77 -13.20
N GLY A 196 -19.09 3.97 -14.09
CA GLY A 196 -18.61 3.80 -15.46
C GLY A 196 -18.42 5.15 -16.17
N LYS A 197 -19.44 6.02 -16.12
CA LYS A 197 -19.36 7.38 -16.69
C LYS A 197 -18.33 8.28 -15.99
N VAL A 198 -18.11 8.10 -14.69
CA VAL A 198 -17.11 8.87 -13.92
C VAL A 198 -15.70 8.50 -14.40
N TYR A 199 -15.39 7.21 -14.52
CA TYR A 199 -14.08 6.74 -14.95
C TYR A 199 -13.85 6.87 -16.46
N GLU A 200 -14.90 6.82 -17.28
CA GLU A 200 -14.81 7.08 -18.73
C GLU A 200 -14.25 8.48 -19.04
N LYS A 201 -14.53 9.48 -18.20
CA LYS A 201 -14.01 10.86 -18.35
C LYS A 201 -12.48 10.93 -18.30
N LEU A 202 -11.80 9.93 -17.73
CA LEU A 202 -10.34 9.87 -17.71
C LEU A 202 -9.75 9.55 -19.10
N GLY A 203 -10.55 9.02 -20.05
CA GLY A 203 -10.11 8.79 -21.43
C GLY A 203 -8.98 7.77 -21.59
N LEU A 204 -8.79 6.90 -20.60
CA LEU A 204 -7.65 5.98 -20.52
C LEU A 204 -7.88 4.70 -21.35
N LYS A 205 -7.04 4.46 -22.36
CA LYS A 205 -7.10 3.25 -23.21
C LYS A 205 -6.87 1.93 -22.44
N GLY A 206 -6.19 1.98 -21.29
CA GLY A 206 -5.87 0.82 -20.46
C GLY A 206 -6.79 0.64 -19.25
N LEU A 207 -7.85 1.44 -19.13
CA LEU A 207 -8.78 1.39 -18.01
C LEU A 207 -10.03 0.58 -18.38
N VAL A 208 -10.38 -0.39 -17.55
CA VAL A 208 -11.59 -1.21 -17.71
C VAL A 208 -12.39 -1.17 -16.42
N VAL A 209 -13.65 -0.73 -16.50
CA VAL A 209 -14.60 -0.74 -15.38
C VAL A 209 -15.44 -2.02 -15.45
N ARG A 210 -15.61 -2.71 -14.31
CA ARG A 210 -16.38 -3.95 -14.20
C ARG A 210 -17.23 -3.96 -12.92
N PRO A 211 -18.36 -4.68 -12.92
CA PRO A 211 -19.05 -4.96 -11.66
C PRO A 211 -18.19 -5.87 -10.78
N LEU A 212 -18.15 -5.58 -9.49
CA LEU A 212 -17.55 -6.43 -8.47
C LEU A 212 -18.47 -7.62 -8.22
N LEU A 213 -18.10 -8.76 -8.81
CA LEU A 213 -18.71 -10.06 -8.54
C LEU A 213 -17.63 -11.02 -8.08
N PHE A 214 -17.98 -11.93 -7.18
CA PHE A 214 -17.13 -13.00 -6.69
C PHE A 214 -17.47 -14.30 -7.41
N THR A 215 -16.46 -14.96 -7.95
CA THR A 215 -16.66 -16.33 -8.46
C THR A 215 -16.73 -17.32 -7.31
N GLU A 216 -17.26 -18.53 -7.55
CA GLU A 216 -17.34 -19.57 -6.51
C GLU A 216 -15.98 -19.94 -5.92
N ALA A 217 -14.90 -19.85 -6.70
CA ALA A 217 -13.54 -20.12 -6.22
C ALA A 217 -13.00 -19.00 -5.31
N GLU A 218 -13.57 -17.80 -5.39
CA GLU A 218 -13.19 -16.65 -4.56
C GLU A 218 -13.96 -16.61 -3.24
N LEU A 219 -15.12 -17.29 -3.17
CA LEU A 219 -15.98 -17.39 -1.99
C LEU A 219 -15.63 -18.62 -1.16
N ASP A 220 -14.59 -18.52 -0.33
CA ASP A 220 -14.32 -19.56 0.68
C ASP A 220 -15.26 -19.46 1.90
N ALA A 221 -15.22 -20.46 2.79
CA ALA A 221 -16.13 -20.54 3.95
C ALA A 221 -16.09 -19.28 4.83
N GLN A 222 -14.91 -18.68 4.99
CA GLN A 222 -14.73 -17.43 5.73
C GLN A 222 -15.30 -16.23 4.95
N ALA A 223 -15.08 -16.14 3.63
CA ALA A 223 -15.68 -15.09 2.81
C ALA A 223 -17.19 -15.15 2.87
N PHE A 224 -17.73 -16.36 2.78
CA PHE A 224 -19.16 -16.62 2.89
C PHE A 224 -19.71 -16.16 4.25
N LEU A 225 -19.07 -16.53 5.37
CA LEU A 225 -19.47 -16.08 6.71
C LEU A 225 -19.39 -14.56 6.85
N THR A 226 -18.28 -13.96 6.40
CA THR A 226 -18.08 -12.51 6.43
C THR A 226 -19.20 -11.82 5.64
N MET A 227 -19.48 -12.25 4.41
CA MET A 227 -20.61 -11.76 3.58
C MET A 227 -21.94 -11.89 4.31
N MET A 228 -22.24 -13.04 4.91
CA MET A 228 -23.50 -13.25 5.63
C MET A 228 -23.65 -12.37 6.88
N ALA A 229 -22.54 -11.97 7.51
CA ALA A 229 -22.50 -11.09 8.66
C ALA A 229 -22.58 -9.59 8.29
N ILE A 230 -22.25 -9.21 7.04
CA ILE A 230 -22.23 -7.82 6.55
C ILE A 230 -23.52 -7.07 6.89
N TRP A 231 -24.64 -7.75 6.74
CA TRP A 231 -25.95 -7.10 6.80
C TRP A 231 -26.68 -7.31 8.14
N SER A 232 -26.03 -7.89 9.16
CA SER A 232 -26.61 -8.04 10.50
C SER A 232 -26.09 -6.96 11.46
N LYS A 233 -26.96 -6.03 11.87
CA LYS A 233 -26.67 -5.05 12.92
C LYS A 233 -26.95 -5.57 14.34
N GLU A 234 -27.57 -6.74 14.49
CA GLU A 234 -28.03 -7.28 15.78
C GLU A 234 -27.66 -8.75 15.97
N MET A 235 -27.56 -9.13 17.26
CA MET A 235 -27.37 -10.46 17.86
C MET A 235 -27.38 -11.63 16.88
N THR A 236 -26.26 -12.36 16.84
CA THR A 236 -26.03 -13.57 16.04
C THR A 236 -27.29 -14.44 15.95
N PRO A 237 -28.04 -14.39 14.84
CA PRO A 237 -29.30 -15.09 14.77
C PRO A 237 -29.08 -16.60 14.85
N LEU A 238 -30.04 -17.36 15.38
CA LEU A 238 -29.96 -18.83 15.48
C LEU A 238 -29.59 -19.53 14.16
N TYR A 239 -29.91 -18.93 13.00
CA TYR A 239 -29.52 -19.46 11.69
C TYR A 239 -27.99 -19.52 11.48
N VAL A 240 -27.20 -18.70 12.19
CA VAL A 240 -25.74 -18.70 12.09
C VAL A 240 -25.15 -19.99 12.66
N GLN A 241 -25.74 -20.56 13.71
CA GLN A 241 -25.30 -21.86 14.23
C GLN A 241 -25.52 -22.98 13.21
N VAL A 242 -26.62 -22.91 12.45
CA VAL A 242 -26.90 -23.84 11.35
C VAL A 242 -25.86 -23.69 10.25
N ILE A 243 -25.55 -22.45 9.84
CA ILE A 243 -24.50 -22.20 8.84
C ILE A 243 -23.15 -22.74 9.31
N LEU A 244 -22.76 -22.44 10.55
CA LEU A 244 -21.49 -22.92 11.12
C LEU A 244 -21.43 -24.46 11.19
N SER A 245 -22.55 -25.12 11.53
CA SER A 245 -22.65 -26.58 11.48
C SER A 245 -22.46 -27.11 10.06
N LEU A 246 -23.10 -26.50 9.06
CA LEU A 246 -22.96 -26.88 7.65
C LEU A 246 -21.52 -26.68 7.15
N LEU A 247 -20.89 -25.57 7.50
CA LEU A 247 -19.51 -25.29 7.14
C LEU A 247 -18.52 -26.27 7.78
N ARG A 248 -18.77 -26.69 9.03
CA ARG A 248 -17.96 -27.72 9.70
C ARG A 248 -18.14 -29.10 9.07
N GLU A 249 -19.34 -29.42 8.59
CA GLU A 249 -19.60 -30.68 7.86
C GLU A 249 -18.87 -30.71 6.52
N LEU A 250 -18.84 -29.59 5.79
CA LEU A 250 -18.16 -29.49 4.49
C LEU A 250 -16.63 -29.39 4.62
N GLY A 251 -16.15 -28.76 5.70
CA GLY A 251 -14.72 -28.70 6.02
C GLY A 251 -13.88 -28.12 4.87
N GLU A 252 -12.86 -28.89 4.46
CA GLU A 252 -11.92 -28.52 3.39
C GLU A 252 -12.52 -28.67 1.98
N GLU A 253 -13.59 -29.45 1.82
CA GLU A 253 -14.31 -29.63 0.55
C GLU A 253 -15.41 -28.58 0.33
N PHE A 254 -15.34 -27.47 1.07
CA PHE A 254 -16.32 -26.40 0.94
C PHE A 254 -16.32 -25.82 -0.48
N THR A 255 -17.49 -25.90 -1.12
CA THR A 255 -17.83 -25.12 -2.30
C THR A 255 -19.17 -24.45 -2.06
N TYR A 256 -19.38 -23.30 -2.70
CA TYR A 256 -20.63 -22.57 -2.59
C TYR A 256 -21.84 -23.43 -3.00
N GLN A 257 -21.71 -24.22 -4.08
CA GLN A 257 -22.76 -25.14 -4.52
C GLN A 257 -23.02 -26.28 -3.52
N ALA A 258 -21.97 -26.94 -3.01
CA ALA A 258 -22.14 -27.99 -1.99
C ALA A 258 -22.83 -27.46 -0.72
N PHE A 259 -22.52 -26.22 -0.34
CA PHE A 259 -23.23 -25.54 0.74
C PHE A 259 -24.71 -25.32 0.44
N LEU A 260 -25.04 -24.80 -0.74
CA LEU A 260 -26.44 -24.60 -1.14
C LEU A 260 -27.22 -25.91 -1.18
N ASP A 261 -26.62 -26.99 -1.67
CA ASP A 261 -27.26 -28.31 -1.74
C ASP A 261 -27.50 -28.90 -0.35
N ARG A 262 -26.50 -28.79 0.54
CA ARG A 262 -26.65 -29.25 1.93
C ARG A 262 -27.69 -28.40 2.69
N LEU A 263 -27.73 -27.10 2.43
CA LEU A 263 -28.74 -26.22 3.00
C LEU A 263 -30.15 -26.58 2.52
N ARG A 264 -30.33 -26.92 1.24
CA ARG A 264 -31.61 -27.40 0.70
C ARG A 264 -32.04 -28.70 1.39
N ALA A 265 -31.11 -29.60 1.70
CA ALA A 265 -31.41 -30.84 2.42
C ALA A 265 -31.89 -30.57 3.87
N LYS A 266 -31.22 -29.68 4.60
CA LYS A 266 -31.61 -29.29 5.99
C LYS A 266 -32.79 -28.33 6.06
N LYS A 267 -33.28 -27.82 4.92
CA LYS A 267 -34.39 -26.86 4.85
C LYS A 267 -35.66 -27.35 5.58
N ARG A 268 -35.88 -28.66 5.65
CA ARG A 268 -37.04 -29.29 6.32
C ARG A 268 -36.94 -29.27 7.86
N GLU A 269 -35.75 -29.08 8.41
CA GLU A 269 -35.47 -29.07 9.86
C GLU A 269 -35.45 -27.65 10.43
N LEU A 270 -35.44 -26.63 9.57
CA LEU A 270 -35.35 -25.22 9.97
C LEU A 270 -36.72 -24.62 10.24
N GLN A 271 -36.80 -23.78 11.28
CA GLN A 271 -38.00 -22.99 11.54
C GLN A 271 -38.25 -22.00 10.40
N ALA A 272 -39.52 -21.73 10.08
CA ALA A 272 -39.92 -20.86 8.97
C ALA A 272 -39.31 -19.44 9.07
N THR A 273 -39.18 -18.91 10.27
CA THR A 273 -38.55 -17.60 10.54
C THR A 273 -37.05 -17.59 10.21
N GLN A 274 -36.32 -18.63 10.60
CA GLN A 274 -34.89 -18.79 10.28
C GLN A 274 -34.65 -18.92 8.78
N LEU A 275 -35.52 -19.67 8.11
CA LEU A 275 -35.45 -19.91 6.67
C LEU A 275 -35.71 -18.63 5.87
N ASN A 276 -36.71 -17.83 6.28
CA ASN A 276 -36.99 -16.55 5.64
C ASN A 276 -35.84 -15.55 5.82
N ALA A 277 -35.29 -15.45 7.03
CA ALA A 277 -34.13 -14.59 7.30
C ALA A 277 -32.90 -15.03 6.47
N LEU A 278 -32.63 -16.33 6.42
CA LEU A 278 -31.54 -16.90 5.63
C LEU A 278 -31.73 -16.65 4.13
N LYS A 279 -32.95 -16.83 3.61
CA LYS A 279 -33.26 -16.59 2.20
C LYS A 279 -32.97 -15.13 1.81
N GLN A 280 -33.41 -14.17 2.62
CA GLN A 280 -33.11 -12.75 2.38
C GLN A 280 -31.60 -12.48 2.29
N ARG A 281 -30.78 -13.15 3.13
CA ARG A 281 -29.32 -13.02 3.07
C ARG A 281 -28.72 -13.65 1.83
N LEU A 282 -29.21 -14.82 1.44
CA LEU A 282 -28.76 -15.50 0.22
C LEU A 282 -29.12 -14.68 -1.03
N ASP A 283 -30.30 -14.06 -1.06
CA ASP A 283 -30.72 -13.20 -2.17
C ASP A 283 -29.79 -11.96 -2.30
N LEU A 284 -29.33 -11.40 -1.17
CA LEU A 284 -28.33 -10.33 -1.16
C LEU A 284 -26.94 -10.80 -1.61
N LEU A 285 -26.52 -11.98 -1.13
CA LEU A 285 -25.23 -12.58 -1.51
C LEU A 285 -25.21 -12.90 -3.01
N ASP A 286 -26.31 -13.43 -3.54
CA ASP A 286 -26.51 -13.73 -4.95
C ASP A 286 -26.31 -12.50 -5.87
N ALA A 287 -26.53 -11.28 -5.36
CA ALA A 287 -26.25 -10.07 -6.13
C ALA A 287 -24.76 -9.83 -6.39
N PHE A 288 -23.89 -10.42 -5.56
CA PHE A 288 -22.43 -10.34 -5.63
C PHE A 288 -21.77 -11.61 -6.15
N VAL A 289 -22.51 -12.69 -6.43
CA VAL A 289 -21.95 -13.92 -7.02
C VAL A 289 -21.99 -13.86 -8.54
N ASP A 290 -20.87 -14.20 -9.19
CA ASP A 290 -20.83 -14.41 -10.63
C ASP A 290 -21.39 -15.81 -10.97
N LYS A 291 -22.58 -15.83 -11.59
CA LYS A 291 -23.27 -17.08 -11.99
C LYS A 291 -22.99 -17.47 -13.44
N GLU A 292 -22.34 -16.61 -14.22
CA GLU A 292 -22.29 -16.74 -15.70
C GLU A 292 -20.88 -17.01 -16.23
N SER A 293 -19.81 -16.71 -15.48
CA SER A 293 -18.46 -16.86 -16.01
C SER A 293 -17.87 -18.29 -15.88
N THR A 294 -17.77 -18.96 -17.02
CA THR A 294 -16.84 -20.08 -17.25
C THR A 294 -15.41 -19.60 -17.51
N ASN A 295 -15.21 -18.30 -17.73
CA ASN A 295 -13.94 -17.71 -18.12
C ASN A 295 -13.27 -17.00 -16.93
N ARG A 296 -12.35 -17.72 -16.27
CA ARG A 296 -11.55 -17.25 -15.13
C ARG A 296 -10.57 -16.15 -15.53
N GLN A 297 -11.04 -14.93 -15.74
CA GLN A 297 -10.12 -13.79 -15.85
C GLN A 297 -9.51 -13.48 -14.49
N LYS A 298 -8.18 -13.59 -14.40
CA LYS A 298 -7.45 -13.26 -13.17
C LYS A 298 -7.65 -11.78 -12.83
N ARG A 299 -8.20 -11.51 -11.64
CA ARG A 299 -8.42 -10.15 -11.10
C ARG A 299 -7.12 -9.38 -10.88
N TYR A 300 -6.06 -10.10 -10.52
CA TYR A 300 -4.75 -9.55 -10.18
C TYR A 300 -3.69 -10.02 -11.18
N ALA A 301 -2.77 -9.14 -11.56
CA ALA A 301 -1.71 -9.46 -12.52
C ALA A 301 -0.50 -8.51 -12.36
N PRO A 302 0.72 -8.95 -12.77
CA PRO A 302 1.90 -8.08 -12.77
C PRO A 302 1.73 -6.81 -13.60
N GLY A 303 1.95 -5.65 -12.97
CA GLY A 303 1.85 -4.34 -13.62
C GLY A 303 0.41 -3.90 -13.91
N ARG A 304 -0.55 -4.51 -13.21
CA ARG A 304 -1.95 -4.09 -13.17
C ARG A 304 -2.24 -3.42 -11.84
N LEU A 305 -2.99 -2.33 -11.89
CA LEU A 305 -3.61 -1.67 -10.75
C LEU A 305 -5.09 -2.05 -10.70
N THR A 306 -5.46 -2.85 -9.72
CA THR A 306 -6.86 -3.20 -9.45
C THR A 306 -7.41 -2.24 -8.40
N ILE A 307 -8.42 -1.46 -8.77
CA ILE A 307 -9.08 -0.50 -7.87
C ILE A 307 -10.45 -1.07 -7.52
N ILE A 308 -10.74 -1.22 -6.24
CA ILE A 308 -12.07 -1.58 -5.73
C ILE A 308 -12.67 -0.29 -5.19
N ASP A 309 -13.65 0.24 -5.92
CA ASP A 309 -14.32 1.49 -5.59
C ASP A 309 -15.76 1.20 -5.19
N LEU A 310 -16.01 1.29 -3.88
CA LEU A 310 -17.32 1.05 -3.28
C LEU A 310 -18.03 2.37 -2.94
N SER A 311 -17.79 3.43 -3.71
CA SER A 311 -18.51 4.72 -3.62
C SER A 311 -19.95 4.57 -4.12
N ASP A 312 -20.78 3.90 -3.32
CA ASP A 312 -22.15 3.57 -3.63
C ASP A 312 -23.07 4.05 -2.49
N PRO A 313 -24.14 4.81 -2.77
CA PRO A 313 -25.07 5.28 -1.73
C PRO A 313 -25.81 4.16 -0.96
N PHE A 314 -25.83 2.94 -1.49
CA PHE A 314 -26.47 1.76 -0.90
C PHE A 314 -25.49 0.88 -0.09
N ILE A 315 -24.20 1.20 -0.07
CA ILE A 315 -23.18 0.47 0.70
C ILE A 315 -22.74 1.33 1.89
N ASP A 316 -22.91 0.79 3.11
CA ASP A 316 -22.40 1.45 4.31
C ASP A 316 -20.94 1.08 4.60
N ALA A 317 -20.29 1.87 5.45
CA ALA A 317 -18.88 1.72 5.81
C ALA A 317 -18.54 0.33 6.37
N THR A 318 -19.46 -0.26 7.15
CA THR A 318 -19.31 -1.62 7.70
C THR A 318 -19.30 -2.67 6.59
N SER A 319 -20.24 -2.57 5.64
CA SER A 319 -20.31 -3.47 4.49
C SER A 319 -19.09 -3.36 3.59
N ALA A 320 -18.65 -2.13 3.31
CA ALA A 320 -17.43 -1.88 2.55
C ALA A 320 -16.21 -2.52 3.24
N CYS A 321 -16.08 -2.36 4.56
CA CYS A 321 -14.99 -2.94 5.35
C CYS A 321 -14.93 -4.47 5.25
N SER A 322 -16.08 -5.15 5.31
CA SER A 322 -16.15 -6.61 5.16
C SER A 322 -15.88 -7.10 3.74
N ILE A 323 -16.34 -6.38 2.71
CA ILE A 323 -15.99 -6.69 1.31
C ILE A 323 -14.48 -6.54 1.10
N PHE A 324 -13.90 -5.47 1.63
CA PHE A 324 -12.46 -5.22 1.62
C PHE A 324 -11.66 -6.28 2.36
N GLU A 325 -12.16 -6.82 3.47
CA GLU A 325 -11.53 -7.95 4.17
C GLU A 325 -11.40 -9.18 3.26
N ILE A 326 -12.48 -9.52 2.55
CA ILE A 326 -12.51 -10.66 1.63
C ILE A 326 -11.49 -10.47 0.50
N LEU A 327 -11.50 -9.29 -0.13
CA LEU A 327 -10.61 -8.97 -1.24
C LEU A 327 -9.14 -8.89 -0.81
N THR A 328 -8.88 -8.35 0.38
CA THR A 328 -7.53 -8.29 0.96
C THR A 328 -6.96 -9.70 1.17
N ARG A 329 -7.74 -10.58 1.78
CA ARG A 329 -7.34 -11.97 2.05
C ARG A 329 -7.15 -12.78 0.76
N GLN A 330 -8.03 -12.57 -0.21
CA GLN A 330 -7.89 -13.16 -1.53
C GLN A 330 -6.59 -12.69 -2.21
N PHE A 331 -6.35 -11.38 -2.23
CA PHE A 331 -5.16 -10.80 -2.83
C PHE A 331 -3.88 -11.28 -2.16
N ALA A 332 -3.88 -11.44 -0.84
CA ALA A 332 -2.76 -12.00 -0.10
C ALA A 332 -2.41 -13.43 -0.55
N ARG A 333 -3.43 -14.27 -0.80
CA ARG A 333 -3.26 -15.68 -1.20
C ARG A 333 -2.95 -15.89 -2.69
N GLU A 334 -3.43 -15.02 -3.58
CA GLU A 334 -3.28 -15.19 -5.03
C GLU A 334 -1.80 -15.20 -5.46
N ASP A 335 -1.36 -16.20 -6.23
CA ASP A 335 -0.04 -16.16 -6.84
C ASP A 335 -0.06 -15.34 -8.15
N VAL A 336 0.50 -14.13 -8.06
CA VAL A 336 0.63 -13.21 -9.20
C VAL A 336 2.01 -13.27 -9.86
N GLY A 337 2.96 -14.08 -9.38
CA GLY A 337 4.31 -14.20 -9.95
C GLY A 337 5.21 -12.95 -9.77
N THR A 338 4.78 -11.98 -8.97
CA THR A 338 5.49 -10.74 -8.62
C THR A 338 5.12 -10.30 -7.21
N GLY A 339 5.78 -9.26 -6.68
CA GLY A 339 5.40 -8.67 -5.40
C GLY A 339 4.07 -7.91 -5.48
N LYS A 340 3.48 -7.61 -4.32
CA LYS A 340 2.15 -6.99 -4.22
C LYS A 340 2.22 -5.64 -3.52
N VAL A 341 1.31 -4.74 -3.87
CA VAL A 341 1.06 -3.50 -3.10
C VAL A 341 -0.44 -3.38 -2.84
N LEU A 342 -0.79 -3.17 -1.57
CA LEU A 342 -2.14 -2.90 -1.10
C LEU A 342 -2.20 -1.45 -0.62
N LEU A 343 -3.06 -0.62 -1.23
CA LEU A 343 -3.38 0.72 -0.79
C LEU A 343 -4.77 0.73 -0.16
N VAL A 344 -4.84 1.05 1.13
CA VAL A 344 -6.06 1.28 1.90
C VAL A 344 -6.30 2.79 1.89
N ASP A 345 -7.14 3.26 0.97
CA ASP A 345 -7.37 4.69 0.76
C ASP A 345 -8.54 5.21 1.60
N GLU A 346 -8.49 6.49 1.97
CA GLU A 346 -9.48 7.17 2.83
C GLU A 346 -9.88 6.33 4.07
N ALA A 347 -8.90 5.65 4.69
CA ALA A 347 -9.13 4.58 5.65
C ALA A 347 -9.98 5.00 6.87
N HIS A 348 -9.90 6.28 7.27
CA HIS A 348 -10.74 6.85 8.33
C HIS A 348 -12.25 6.69 8.08
N LYS A 349 -12.71 6.62 6.82
CA LYS A 349 -14.14 6.52 6.49
C LYS A 349 -14.76 5.17 6.88
N TYR A 350 -13.99 4.09 6.86
CA TYR A 350 -14.52 2.73 7.13
C TYR A 350 -13.82 1.98 8.26
N LEU A 351 -12.55 2.27 8.57
CA LEU A 351 -11.87 1.63 9.70
C LEU A 351 -12.30 2.21 11.07
N GLN A 352 -12.84 3.44 11.11
CA GLN A 352 -13.32 4.04 12.37
C GLN A 352 -14.68 3.48 12.80
N VAL A 353 -15.61 3.37 11.86
CA VAL A 353 -16.98 2.88 12.11
C VAL A 353 -16.98 1.42 12.56
N ALA A 354 -16.07 0.61 12.01
CA ALA A 354 -15.95 -0.81 12.33
C ALA A 354 -15.26 -1.11 13.69
N SER A 355 -15.07 -0.10 14.55
CA SER A 355 -14.38 -0.23 15.84
C SER A 355 -15.27 -0.10 17.08
N THR A 356 -16.55 0.25 16.91
CA THR A 356 -17.54 0.24 18.00
C THR A 356 -17.97 -1.19 18.38
N ASN A 357 -17.78 -2.13 17.44
CA ASN A 357 -17.81 -3.56 17.68
C ASN A 357 -16.38 -4.08 17.50
N ALA A 358 -15.95 -5.06 18.29
CA ALA A 358 -14.59 -5.63 18.32
C ALA A 358 -13.81 -5.54 16.99
N LEU A 359 -12.54 -5.07 17.04
CA LEU A 359 -11.56 -5.01 15.93
C LEU A 359 -12.05 -5.67 14.63
N SER A 360 -12.43 -4.84 13.65
CA SER A 360 -12.90 -5.29 12.34
C SER A 360 -11.98 -6.35 11.75
N GLY A 361 -12.54 -7.35 11.06
CA GLY A 361 -11.75 -8.44 10.47
C GLY A 361 -10.71 -7.90 9.49
N LEU A 362 -11.03 -6.83 8.75
CA LEU A 362 -10.08 -6.10 7.91
C LEU A 362 -8.87 -5.57 8.70
N THR A 363 -9.07 -4.96 9.88
CA THR A 363 -7.93 -4.46 10.69
C THR A 363 -7.01 -5.60 11.12
N LYS A 364 -7.57 -6.74 11.52
CA LYS A 364 -6.77 -7.92 11.89
C LYS A 364 -5.98 -8.45 10.71
N GLU A 365 -6.60 -8.53 9.54
CA GLU A 365 -5.95 -8.96 8.31
C GLU A 365 -4.81 -8.01 7.94
N LEU A 366 -5.06 -6.69 7.93
CA LEU A 366 -4.03 -5.68 7.66
C LEU A 366 -2.84 -5.76 8.64
N SER A 367 -3.10 -5.93 9.95
CA SER A 367 -2.04 -6.13 10.94
C SER A 367 -1.23 -7.41 10.70
N SER A 368 -1.90 -8.51 10.33
CA SER A 368 -1.22 -9.77 9.98
C SER A 368 -0.32 -9.58 8.76
N LEU A 369 -0.84 -8.91 7.74
CA LEU A 369 -0.15 -8.60 6.50
C LEU A 369 1.07 -7.69 6.71
N ILE A 370 0.97 -6.65 7.53
CA ILE A 370 2.10 -5.80 7.92
C ILE A 370 3.19 -6.63 8.61
N ARG A 371 2.80 -7.53 9.52
CA ARG A 371 3.74 -8.41 10.22
C ARG A 371 4.42 -9.42 9.29
N GLN A 372 3.75 -9.86 8.23
CA GLN A 372 4.24 -10.88 7.29
C GLN A 372 4.75 -10.30 5.95
N GLN A 373 4.85 -8.98 5.83
CA GLN A 373 5.11 -8.27 4.57
C GLN A 373 6.37 -8.74 3.82
N ARG A 374 7.43 -9.12 4.54
CA ARG A 374 8.70 -9.61 3.93
C ARG A 374 8.54 -11.00 3.33
N HIS A 375 7.77 -11.89 3.97
CA HIS A 375 7.51 -13.24 3.48
C HIS A 375 6.56 -13.23 2.29
N LEU A 376 5.58 -12.33 2.29
CA LEU A 376 4.59 -12.19 1.23
C LEU A 376 5.03 -11.27 0.09
N ALA A 377 6.24 -10.70 0.17
CA ALA A 377 6.74 -9.67 -0.74
C ALA A 377 5.73 -8.53 -0.99
N MET A 378 5.01 -8.14 0.06
CA MET A 378 3.86 -7.25 -0.01
C MET A 378 4.17 -5.89 0.63
N ARG A 379 3.62 -4.81 0.06
CA ARG A 379 3.67 -3.46 0.62
C ARG A 379 2.28 -3.03 1.03
N VAL A 380 2.11 -2.47 2.22
CA VAL A 380 0.80 -1.97 2.69
C VAL A 380 0.89 -0.47 2.88
N LEU A 381 0.13 0.28 2.10
CA LEU A 381 0.02 1.73 2.18
C LEU A 381 -1.35 2.07 2.76
N ILE A 382 -1.38 2.93 3.78
CA ILE A 382 -2.63 3.34 4.44
C ILE A 382 -2.74 4.85 4.36
N SER A 383 -3.70 5.36 3.58
CA SER A 383 -3.98 6.79 3.44
C SER A 383 -5.16 7.17 4.33
N THR A 384 -5.00 8.17 5.21
CA THR A 384 -6.02 8.53 6.21
C THR A 384 -5.97 9.99 6.65
N GLN A 385 -7.11 10.52 7.11
CA GLN A 385 -7.18 11.82 7.78
C GLN A 385 -6.97 11.61 9.29
N GLY A 386 -5.76 11.92 9.79
CA GLY A 386 -5.40 11.85 11.22
C GLY A 386 -4.52 10.65 11.61
N MET A 387 -3.35 10.94 12.17
CA MET A 387 -2.28 9.97 12.48
C MET A 387 -2.60 9.08 13.70
N LEU A 388 -3.18 9.65 14.76
CA LEU A 388 -3.40 8.98 16.05
C LEU A 388 -4.47 7.87 16.00
N SER A 389 -5.47 8.00 15.13
CA SER A 389 -6.55 7.02 15.00
C SER A 389 -6.14 5.78 14.21
N ALA A 390 -5.15 5.88 13.31
CA ALA A 390 -4.71 4.76 12.49
C ALA A 390 -3.61 3.93 13.13
N LEU A 391 -2.61 4.57 13.75
CA LEU A 391 -1.47 3.87 14.37
C LEU A 391 -1.84 3.11 15.65
N SER A 392 -2.71 3.69 16.48
CA SER A 392 -3.20 3.02 17.71
C SER A 392 -3.99 1.74 17.43
N ARG A 393 -4.56 1.60 16.23
CA ARG A 393 -5.48 0.49 15.90
C ARG A 393 -4.80 -0.69 15.23
N LEU A 394 -3.66 -0.48 14.58
CA LEU A 394 -2.95 -1.55 13.87
C LEU A 394 -2.07 -2.40 14.79
N ASN A 395 -1.91 -2.03 16.08
CA ASN A 395 -0.99 -2.68 17.02
C ASN A 395 0.41 -2.92 16.44
N ALA A 396 0.78 -2.14 15.42
CA ALA A 396 2.05 -2.26 14.74
C ALA A 396 3.06 -1.44 15.52
N THR A 397 4.18 -2.07 15.87
CA THR A 397 5.29 -1.39 16.52
C THR A 397 5.89 -0.35 15.57
N HIS A 398 6.39 0.77 16.09
CA HIS A 398 7.00 1.85 15.31
C HIS A 398 8.16 1.36 14.38
N SER A 399 8.71 0.17 14.64
CA SER A 399 9.74 -0.47 13.79
C SER A 399 9.19 -1.15 12.53
N GLN A 400 7.88 -1.38 12.43
CA GLN A 400 7.22 -2.07 11.31
C GLN A 400 6.51 -1.12 10.33
N LEU A 401 6.24 0.11 10.76
CA LEU A 401 5.55 1.12 9.98
C LEU A 401 6.45 2.34 9.78
N THR A 402 6.69 2.71 8.52
CA THR A 402 7.22 4.03 8.23
C THR A 402 6.08 5.04 8.14
N SER A 403 6.08 6.04 9.01
CA SER A 403 5.11 7.14 8.92
C SER A 403 5.60 8.18 7.92
N PHE A 404 4.78 8.50 6.93
CA PHE A 404 4.95 9.70 6.10
C PHE A 404 3.91 10.73 6.52
N ARG A 405 4.38 11.86 7.05
CA ARG A 405 3.54 13.04 7.21
C ARG A 405 3.41 13.69 5.84
N ALA A 406 2.19 13.73 5.30
CA ALA A 406 1.92 14.42 4.04
C ALA A 406 1.83 15.93 4.32
N ASP A 407 2.97 16.58 4.49
CA ASP A 407 3.04 18.05 4.53
C ASP A 407 3.06 18.54 3.08
N CYS A 408 1.90 18.97 2.54
CA CYS A 408 1.72 19.60 1.22
C CYS A 408 2.82 19.30 0.19
N HIS A 409 2.82 18.09 -0.36
CA HIS A 409 3.71 17.74 -1.45
C HIS A 409 2.92 17.57 -2.74
N SER A 410 3.04 18.56 -3.63
CA SER A 410 2.64 18.46 -5.03
C SER A 410 3.86 18.05 -5.83
N PHE A 411 3.83 16.86 -6.41
CA PHE A 411 4.85 16.30 -7.29
C PHE A 411 4.38 16.43 -8.75
N ARG A 412 5.35 16.40 -9.67
CA ARG A 412 5.05 16.08 -11.06
C ARG A 412 5.05 14.56 -11.18
N SER A 413 3.89 13.96 -11.50
CA SER A 413 3.82 12.56 -11.94
C SER A 413 4.65 12.39 -13.21
N ALA A 414 5.21 11.20 -13.42
CA ALA A 414 6.01 10.89 -14.62
C ALA A 414 5.16 10.80 -15.89
#